data_AF-Q1MNR1-F1
#
_entry.id   AF-Q1MNR1-F1
#
_cell.length_a   1.000
_cell.length_b   1.000
_cell.length_c   1.000
_cell.angle_alpha   90.00
_cell.angle_beta   90.00
_cell.angle_gamma   90.00
#
_symmetry.space_group_name_H-M   'P 1'
#
loop_
_entity.id
_entity.type
_entity.pdbx_description
1 polymer ?
#
loop_
_entity_poly.entity_id
_entity_poly.type
_entity_poly.pdbx_seq_one_letter_code
_entity_poly.pdbx_strand_id
1 'polypeptide(L)'
;MASPNIQFDAIPVNIRKPGKYFEFNTRLAVRTLPGNPQSLLIIAQQTGTEPCEPRRIFDADTAGLLFGFGSQIHSMVLAAMHANPYLDLTVLPLADPESGLAATAVVTPSGEAQSAGVVSITIAGKTVSMALAKDDTPSDCAVTLAQAVNLVEELPVVASVTESGVLTLTAKNKGTCGNGITVSVQSSVPGMKCTLTPMSGGQGEPDFQAALAKVFSGDYTIYCVGTTQSEHLKALSDHLASMGAPLEQRGAIGVYAFAGTLEDAITLAESTNSGRLTGAVLPGTPSLSYEVAASYAATIASEEDPARPLNGLTLKGIIPSPISQRLSRTQQEVALKSGVTPLEVGTGEVVSIVRAISTYTKNSEGSPDSALLDITTIRTLDYLRKAIRERMSLRFPREKLSTRTLPKVRSEVLDVLRKMEELEILEEVASNAEGVIVERDIEDPNRLNARIPADVVNGLHIFAGRIDLIL
;
A
#
# COMPACT_ATOMS: atom_id res chain seq x y z
N MET A 1 48.37 -18.77 10.72
CA MET A 1 49.42 -18.42 9.77
C MET A 1 49.29 -16.93 9.53
N ALA A 2 50.32 -16.14 9.77
CA ALA A 2 50.30 -14.72 9.43
C ALA A 2 50.81 -14.56 7.99
N SER A 3 50.05 -15.08 7.02
CA SER A 3 50.26 -14.60 5.64
C SER A 3 49.73 -13.17 5.60
N PRO A 4 50.47 -12.20 5.06
CA PRO A 4 50.00 -10.84 4.94
C PRO A 4 48.69 -10.77 4.15
N ASN A 5 48.47 -11.60 3.15
CA ASN A 5 47.34 -11.41 2.23
C ASN A 5 46.35 -12.58 2.20
N ILE A 6 46.63 -13.68 2.90
CA ILE A 6 45.80 -14.89 2.88
C ILE A 6 45.42 -15.24 4.32
N GLN A 7 44.13 -15.26 4.60
CA GLN A 7 43.58 -15.67 5.89
C GLN A 7 42.86 -17.00 5.71
N PHE A 8 43.11 -17.93 6.64
CA PHE A 8 42.39 -19.20 6.71
C PHE A 8 41.38 -19.17 7.87
N ASP A 9 40.17 -19.66 7.62
CA ASP A 9 39.06 -19.65 8.58
C ASP A 9 38.89 -21.00 9.30
N ALA A 10 39.04 -22.11 8.59
CA ALA A 10 38.80 -23.46 9.10
C ALA A 10 40.10 -24.24 9.30
N ILE A 11 41.14 -23.98 8.50
CA ILE A 11 42.43 -24.67 8.63
C ILE A 11 43.19 -24.15 9.87
N PRO A 12 43.42 -24.99 10.91
CA PRO A 12 44.03 -24.53 12.15
C PRO A 12 45.49 -24.12 11.98
N VAL A 13 45.88 -23.03 12.67
CA VAL A 13 47.23 -22.46 12.58
C VAL A 13 48.32 -23.37 13.15
N ASN A 14 47.97 -24.26 14.08
CA ASN A 14 48.87 -25.14 14.81
C ASN A 14 48.85 -26.59 14.31
N ILE A 15 48.28 -26.86 13.13
CA ILE A 15 48.23 -28.21 12.57
C ILE A 15 49.65 -28.70 12.23
N ARG A 16 50.05 -29.84 12.82
CA ARG A 16 51.39 -30.44 12.64
C ARG A 16 51.41 -31.61 11.67
N LYS A 17 50.23 -32.13 11.30
CA LYS A 17 50.10 -33.26 10.35
C LYS A 17 50.45 -32.77 8.94
N PRO A 18 51.44 -33.37 8.25
CA PRO A 18 51.72 -33.05 6.86
C PRO A 18 50.53 -33.41 5.96
N GLY A 19 50.16 -32.53 5.03
CA GLY A 19 49.02 -32.74 4.14
C GLY A 19 48.79 -31.60 3.15
N LYS A 20 47.84 -31.80 2.23
CA LYS A 20 47.31 -30.75 1.35
C LYS A 20 45.91 -30.44 1.85
N TYR A 21 45.75 -29.26 2.42
CA TYR A 21 44.50 -28.82 3.03
C TYR A 21 43.93 -27.69 2.18
N PHE A 22 42.65 -27.80 1.84
CA PHE A 22 41.90 -26.80 1.11
C PHE A 22 40.70 -26.41 1.96
N GLU A 23 40.36 -25.13 1.97
CA GLU A 23 39.11 -24.62 2.53
C GLU A 23 38.41 -23.77 1.48
N PHE A 24 37.09 -23.76 1.52
CA PHE A 24 36.28 -22.94 0.61
C PHE A 24 36.03 -21.59 1.25
N ASN A 25 36.39 -20.53 0.54
CA ASN A 25 36.01 -19.17 0.90
C ASN A 25 34.74 -18.79 0.14
N THR A 26 33.58 -18.87 0.80
CA THR A 26 32.30 -18.38 0.25
C THR A 26 32.13 -16.87 0.44
N ARG A 27 33.07 -16.26 1.18
CA ARG A 27 33.35 -14.82 1.35
C ARG A 27 32.95 -13.98 0.15
N LEU A 28 33.46 -14.39 -1.01
CA LEU A 28 33.44 -13.65 -2.28
C LEU A 28 32.46 -14.18 -3.32
N ALA A 29 31.67 -15.21 -2.97
CA ALA A 29 30.84 -15.94 -3.93
C ALA A 29 29.72 -15.07 -4.52
N VAL A 30 29.08 -14.25 -3.68
CA VAL A 30 28.03 -13.31 -4.11
C VAL A 30 28.62 -11.91 -4.27
N ARG A 31 28.50 -11.36 -5.47
CA ARG A 31 28.95 -10.00 -5.83
C ARG A 31 27.83 -9.13 -6.39
N THR A 32 26.68 -9.71 -6.72
CA THR A 32 25.50 -8.96 -7.17
C THR A 32 24.89 -8.16 -6.03
N LEU A 33 23.99 -7.24 -6.38
CA LEU A 33 23.08 -6.61 -5.43
C LEU A 33 21.99 -7.61 -5.01
N PRO A 34 21.38 -7.44 -3.83
CA PRO A 34 20.28 -8.30 -3.40
C PRO A 34 19.03 -8.05 -4.24
N GLY A 35 18.20 -9.09 -4.41
CA GLY A 35 16.88 -8.91 -5.00
C GLY A 35 16.01 -7.97 -4.16
N ASN A 36 15.05 -7.32 -4.81
CA ASN A 36 14.08 -6.42 -4.16
C ASN A 36 12.62 -6.89 -4.32
N PRO A 37 12.30 -8.17 -4.00
CA PRO A 37 10.92 -8.64 -4.10
C PRO A 37 10.03 -7.79 -3.18
N GLN A 38 8.90 -7.33 -3.71
CA GLN A 38 7.94 -6.55 -2.95
C GLN A 38 6.87 -7.49 -2.36
N SER A 39 6.70 -7.42 -1.05
CA SER A 39 5.63 -8.09 -0.32
C SER A 39 4.59 -7.08 0.18
N LEU A 40 3.32 -7.45 0.05
CA LEU A 40 2.18 -6.65 0.50
C LEU A 40 1.54 -7.27 1.74
N LEU A 41 1.39 -6.47 2.81
CA LEU A 41 0.53 -6.77 3.95
C LEU A 41 -0.74 -5.94 3.86
N ILE A 42 -1.91 -6.59 3.76
CA ILE A 42 -3.22 -5.92 3.88
C ILE A 42 -3.68 -6.00 5.33
N ILE A 43 -4.04 -4.86 5.91
CA ILE A 43 -4.63 -4.75 7.26
C ILE A 43 -6.05 -4.20 7.12
N ALA A 44 -7.04 -5.05 7.40
CA ALA A 44 -8.44 -4.73 7.19
C ALA A 44 -9.37 -5.63 8.02
N GLN A 45 -10.64 -5.25 8.12
CA GLN A 45 -11.66 -5.97 8.88
C GLN A 45 -12.14 -7.24 8.18
N GLN A 46 -12.32 -8.31 8.94
CA GLN A 46 -12.96 -9.55 8.52
C GLN A 46 -14.39 -9.63 9.07
N THR A 47 -15.24 -10.42 8.42
CA THR A 47 -16.49 -10.91 9.01
C THR A 47 -16.43 -12.38 9.41
N GLY A 48 -15.34 -13.06 9.06
CA GLY A 48 -14.99 -14.40 9.53
C GLY A 48 -14.54 -14.42 11.00
N THR A 49 -14.10 -15.60 11.43
CA THR A 49 -13.68 -15.87 12.81
C THR A 49 -12.19 -16.21 12.91
N GLU A 50 -11.40 -15.88 11.89
CA GLU A 50 -9.97 -16.16 11.92
C GLU A 50 -9.29 -15.35 13.03
N PRO A 51 -8.25 -15.88 13.68
CA PRO A 51 -7.51 -15.11 14.66
C PRO A 51 -6.83 -13.91 13.98
N CYS A 52 -6.66 -12.81 14.71
CA CYS A 52 -5.95 -11.62 14.23
C CYS A 52 -4.43 -11.88 14.08
N GLU A 53 -4.02 -12.82 13.25
CA GLU A 53 -2.63 -13.22 12.99
C GLU A 53 -2.32 -13.10 11.49
N PRO A 54 -1.09 -12.75 11.10
CA PRO A 54 -0.73 -12.63 9.70
C PRO A 54 -0.87 -13.97 8.97
N ARG A 55 -1.64 -13.99 7.88
CA ARG A 55 -1.89 -15.18 7.06
C ARG A 55 -1.64 -14.88 5.60
N ARG A 56 -0.80 -15.71 4.98
CA ARG A 56 -0.49 -15.62 3.54
C ARG A 56 -1.64 -16.15 2.70
N ILE A 57 -1.95 -15.45 1.61
CA ILE A 57 -3.10 -15.73 0.74
C ILE A 57 -2.63 -15.79 -0.72
N PHE A 58 -3.17 -16.75 -1.48
CA PHE A 58 -2.77 -17.02 -2.87
C PHE A 58 -3.92 -16.83 -3.87
N ASP A 59 -5.16 -16.85 -3.41
CA ASP A 59 -6.36 -16.64 -4.21
C ASP A 59 -7.46 -15.95 -3.39
N ALA A 60 -8.36 -15.27 -4.09
CA ALA A 60 -9.43 -14.49 -3.47
C ALA A 60 -10.53 -15.36 -2.87
N ASP A 61 -10.82 -16.54 -3.46
CA ASP A 61 -11.85 -17.45 -2.95
C ASP A 61 -11.49 -17.97 -1.55
N THR A 62 -10.22 -18.35 -1.36
CA THR A 62 -9.68 -18.71 -0.04
C THR A 62 -9.78 -17.55 0.93
N ALA A 63 -9.53 -16.31 0.50
CA ALA A 63 -9.74 -15.14 1.36
C ALA A 63 -11.21 -14.97 1.77
N GLY A 64 -12.16 -15.19 0.86
CA GLY A 64 -13.59 -15.15 1.13
C GLY A 64 -14.03 -16.24 2.12
N LEU A 65 -13.51 -17.46 1.98
CA LEU A 65 -13.80 -18.56 2.91
C LEU A 65 -13.27 -18.32 4.32
N LEU A 66 -12.10 -17.70 4.44
CA LEU A 66 -11.43 -17.48 5.73
C LEU A 66 -11.94 -16.23 6.45
N PHE A 67 -12.02 -15.12 5.72
CA PHE A 67 -12.29 -13.80 6.28
C PHE A 67 -13.73 -13.32 6.03
N GLY A 68 -14.52 -14.10 5.29
CA GLY A 68 -15.91 -13.83 4.94
C GLY A 68 -16.06 -13.14 3.59
N PHE A 69 -16.92 -13.69 2.74
CA PHE A 69 -17.25 -13.10 1.43
C PHE A 69 -17.89 -11.72 1.59
N GLY A 70 -17.40 -10.76 0.81
CA GLY A 70 -17.82 -9.35 0.87
C GLY A 70 -17.34 -8.61 2.13
N SER A 71 -16.44 -9.20 2.92
CA SER A 71 -15.71 -8.43 3.94
C SER A 71 -14.77 -7.42 3.31
N GLN A 72 -14.34 -6.44 4.10
CA GLN A 72 -13.33 -5.47 3.68
C GLN A 72 -12.05 -6.17 3.17
N ILE A 73 -11.56 -7.18 3.90
CA ILE A 73 -10.41 -7.98 3.46
C ILE A 73 -10.67 -8.63 2.10
N HIS A 74 -11.81 -9.29 1.92
CA HIS A 74 -12.11 -10.00 0.67
C HIS A 74 -12.08 -9.05 -0.53
N SER A 75 -12.73 -7.89 -0.42
CA SER A 75 -12.70 -6.87 -1.48
C SER A 75 -11.29 -6.32 -1.76
N MET A 76 -10.49 -6.09 -0.71
CA MET A 76 -9.11 -5.63 -0.88
C MET A 76 -8.22 -6.69 -1.55
N VAL A 77 -8.36 -7.96 -1.16
CA VAL A 77 -7.61 -9.08 -1.77
C VAL A 77 -7.97 -9.21 -3.26
N LEU A 78 -9.26 -9.15 -3.60
CA LEU A 78 -9.72 -9.15 -4.99
C LEU A 78 -9.10 -8.00 -5.80
N ALA A 79 -9.14 -6.78 -5.27
CA ALA A 79 -8.58 -5.61 -5.94
C ALA A 79 -7.04 -5.71 -6.11
N ALA A 80 -6.33 -6.19 -5.08
CA ALA A 80 -4.88 -6.36 -5.13
C ALA A 80 -4.45 -7.43 -6.14
N MET A 81 -5.09 -8.60 -6.13
CA MET A 81 -4.76 -9.70 -7.05
C MET A 81 -5.13 -9.38 -8.50
N HIS A 82 -6.21 -8.63 -8.72
CA HIS A 82 -6.56 -8.16 -10.06
C HIS A 82 -5.53 -7.15 -10.61
N ALA A 83 -4.95 -6.30 -9.74
CA ALA A 83 -3.88 -5.39 -10.12
C ALA A 83 -2.55 -6.11 -10.38
N ASN A 84 -2.16 -7.02 -9.48
CA ASN A 84 -0.93 -7.81 -9.56
C ASN A 84 -1.18 -9.29 -9.20
N PRO A 85 -1.40 -10.18 -10.18
CA PRO A 85 -1.75 -11.58 -9.94
C PRO A 85 -0.68 -12.43 -9.24
N TYR A 86 0.59 -12.04 -9.31
CA TYR A 86 1.72 -12.79 -8.72
C TYR A 86 2.24 -12.14 -7.43
N LEU A 87 1.44 -11.26 -6.83
CA LEU A 87 1.82 -10.52 -5.62
C LEU A 87 2.02 -11.48 -4.43
N ASP A 88 3.11 -11.27 -3.68
CA ASP A 88 3.29 -11.91 -2.39
C ASP A 88 2.40 -11.23 -1.35
N LEU A 89 1.20 -11.78 -1.17
CA LEU A 89 0.14 -11.18 -0.36
C LEU A 89 -0.02 -11.88 0.99
N THR A 90 0.10 -11.08 2.05
CA THR A 90 -0.28 -11.47 3.41
C THR A 90 -1.40 -10.58 3.91
N VAL A 91 -2.29 -11.13 4.70
CA VAL A 91 -3.40 -10.42 5.32
C VAL A 91 -3.24 -10.49 6.84
N LEU A 92 -3.39 -9.35 7.51
CA LEU A 92 -3.57 -9.26 8.95
C LEU A 92 -5.03 -8.89 9.22
N PRO A 93 -5.87 -9.86 9.61
CA PRO A 93 -7.28 -9.60 9.79
C PRO A 93 -7.54 -8.85 11.09
N LEU A 94 -8.45 -7.88 11.04
CA LEU A 94 -8.97 -7.14 12.18
C LEU A 94 -10.37 -7.64 12.50
N ALA A 95 -10.64 -7.88 13.78
CA ALA A 95 -12.00 -8.12 14.23
C ALA A 95 -12.81 -6.82 14.18
N ASP A 96 -14.08 -6.92 13.86
CA ASP A 96 -15.01 -5.80 14.01
C ASP A 96 -15.09 -5.35 15.48
N PRO A 97 -15.24 -4.03 15.75
CA PRO A 97 -15.42 -3.54 17.11
C PRO A 97 -16.65 -4.15 17.78
N GLU A 98 -16.51 -4.67 19.01
CA GLU A 98 -17.58 -5.36 19.73
C GLU A 98 -18.84 -4.48 19.88
N SER A 99 -18.64 -3.21 20.24
CA SER A 99 -19.69 -2.17 20.38
C SER A 99 -19.93 -1.37 19.10
N GLY A 100 -19.34 -1.78 17.97
CA GLY A 100 -19.51 -1.11 16.69
C GLY A 100 -20.92 -1.19 16.14
N LEU A 101 -21.32 -0.13 15.42
CA LEU A 101 -22.56 -0.08 14.66
C LEU A 101 -22.25 -0.23 13.18
N ALA A 102 -23.04 -1.06 12.49
CA ALA A 102 -22.96 -1.19 11.04
C ALA A 102 -23.71 -0.03 10.37
N ALA A 103 -23.13 0.50 9.29
CA ALA A 103 -23.81 1.49 8.47
C ALA A 103 -25.03 0.88 7.78
N THR A 104 -26.10 1.66 7.63
CA THR A 104 -27.32 1.24 6.93
C THR A 104 -27.72 2.22 5.84
N ALA A 105 -28.27 1.68 4.76
CA ALA A 105 -28.99 2.41 3.72
C ALA A 105 -30.41 1.85 3.62
N VAL A 106 -31.34 2.72 3.25
CA VAL A 106 -32.76 2.37 3.18
C VAL A 106 -33.26 2.65 1.78
N VAL A 107 -33.83 1.63 1.14
CA VAL A 107 -34.54 1.74 -0.13
C VAL A 107 -36.02 1.53 0.15
N THR A 108 -36.84 2.52 -0.17
CA THR A 108 -38.29 2.46 -0.02
C THR A 108 -38.93 2.41 -1.41
N PRO A 109 -39.36 1.24 -1.89
CA PRO A 109 -40.21 1.14 -3.07
C PRO A 109 -41.58 1.77 -2.80
N SER A 110 -42.19 2.33 -3.83
CA SER A 110 -43.51 2.97 -3.76
C SER A 110 -44.21 2.93 -5.11
N GLY A 111 -45.54 2.82 -5.07
CA GLY A 111 -46.37 2.61 -6.26
C GLY A 111 -46.43 1.14 -6.71
N GLU A 112 -47.33 0.84 -7.63
CA GLU A 112 -47.54 -0.51 -8.19
C GLU A 112 -46.94 -0.61 -9.58
N ALA A 113 -46.42 -1.79 -9.93
CA ALA A 113 -45.86 -2.04 -11.25
C ALA A 113 -46.96 -2.09 -12.32
N GLN A 114 -47.01 -1.10 -13.21
CA GLN A 114 -48.03 -1.01 -14.26
C GLN A 114 -47.75 -1.93 -15.46
N SER A 115 -46.50 -2.35 -15.61
CA SER A 115 -46.07 -3.32 -16.61
C SER A 115 -44.85 -4.09 -16.09
N ALA A 116 -44.53 -5.22 -16.71
CA ALA A 116 -43.25 -5.88 -16.45
C ALA A 116 -42.07 -4.96 -16.80
N GLY A 117 -40.98 -5.06 -16.05
CA GLY A 117 -39.75 -4.30 -16.29
C GLY A 117 -38.66 -4.69 -15.31
N VAL A 118 -37.57 -3.94 -15.30
CA VAL A 118 -36.38 -4.26 -14.49
C VAL A 118 -36.08 -3.16 -13.48
N VAL A 119 -35.83 -3.56 -12.25
CA VAL A 119 -35.23 -2.72 -11.20
C VAL A 119 -33.78 -3.17 -10.99
N SER A 120 -32.87 -2.21 -10.99
CA SER A 120 -31.44 -2.43 -10.82
C SER A 120 -30.92 -1.65 -9.62
N ILE A 121 -30.18 -2.33 -8.75
CA ILE A 121 -29.47 -1.73 -7.63
C ILE A 121 -27.97 -1.90 -7.84
N THR A 122 -27.20 -0.82 -7.75
CA THR A 122 -25.74 -0.85 -7.85
C THR A 122 -25.15 -0.53 -6.49
N ILE A 123 -24.32 -1.44 -5.96
CA ILE A 123 -23.71 -1.37 -4.64
C ILE A 123 -22.20 -1.52 -4.82
N ALA A 124 -21.42 -0.54 -4.38
CA ALA A 124 -19.96 -0.52 -4.56
C ALA A 124 -19.54 -0.80 -6.03
N GLY A 125 -20.29 -0.25 -6.98
CA GLY A 125 -20.06 -0.44 -8.42
C GLY A 125 -20.50 -1.78 -9.01
N LYS A 126 -21.01 -2.73 -8.21
CA LYS A 126 -21.58 -4.00 -8.70
C LYS A 126 -23.10 -3.85 -8.86
N THR A 127 -23.63 -4.09 -10.07
CA THR A 127 -25.06 -3.99 -10.37
C THR A 127 -25.76 -5.34 -10.23
N VAL A 128 -26.84 -5.36 -9.44
CA VAL A 128 -27.79 -6.46 -9.31
C VAL A 128 -29.11 -6.02 -9.93
N SER A 129 -29.62 -6.80 -10.88
CA SER A 129 -30.85 -6.51 -11.61
C SER A 129 -31.88 -7.60 -11.41
N MET A 130 -33.14 -7.23 -11.41
CA MET A 130 -34.26 -8.15 -11.24
C MET A 130 -35.50 -7.68 -11.97
N ALA A 131 -36.27 -8.65 -12.44
CA ALA A 131 -37.54 -8.40 -13.09
C ALA A 131 -38.65 -8.24 -12.05
N LEU A 132 -39.52 -7.26 -12.28
CA LEU A 132 -40.83 -7.18 -11.64
C LEU A 132 -41.90 -7.53 -12.68
N ALA A 133 -42.92 -8.24 -12.23
CA ALA A 133 -44.12 -8.52 -12.98
C ALA A 133 -45.10 -7.34 -12.90
N LYS A 134 -46.10 -7.36 -13.79
CA LYS A 134 -47.23 -6.45 -13.68
C LYS A 134 -47.97 -6.74 -12.37
N ASP A 135 -48.45 -5.68 -11.71
CA ASP A 135 -49.22 -5.70 -10.47
C ASP A 135 -48.39 -6.08 -9.21
N ASP A 136 -47.06 -6.20 -9.34
CA ASP A 136 -46.16 -6.35 -8.18
C ASP A 136 -46.25 -5.13 -7.25
N THR A 137 -46.37 -5.40 -5.95
CA THR A 137 -46.47 -4.38 -4.91
C THR A 137 -45.08 -3.88 -4.48
N PRO A 138 -44.98 -2.76 -3.74
CA PRO A 138 -43.73 -2.34 -3.09
C PRO A 138 -43.08 -3.43 -2.23
N SER A 139 -43.90 -4.25 -1.55
CA SER A 139 -43.40 -5.35 -0.71
C SER A 139 -42.76 -6.46 -1.55
N ASP A 140 -43.39 -6.83 -2.66
CA ASP A 140 -42.85 -7.86 -3.57
C ASP A 140 -41.52 -7.42 -4.18
N CYS A 141 -41.43 -6.13 -4.53
CA CYS A 141 -40.21 -5.49 -4.99
C CYS A 141 -39.10 -5.53 -3.93
N ALA A 142 -39.40 -5.15 -2.68
CA ALA A 142 -38.41 -5.17 -1.60
C ALA A 142 -37.91 -6.59 -1.30
N VAL A 143 -38.79 -7.58 -1.24
CA VAL A 143 -38.44 -8.99 -0.97
C VAL A 143 -37.57 -9.56 -2.08
N THR A 144 -37.97 -9.35 -3.34
CA THR A 144 -37.21 -9.85 -4.49
C THR A 144 -35.84 -9.17 -4.60
N LEU A 145 -35.74 -7.87 -4.28
CA LEU A 145 -34.46 -7.13 -4.22
C LEU A 145 -33.56 -7.68 -3.12
N ALA A 146 -34.11 -7.93 -1.94
CA ALA A 146 -33.33 -8.49 -0.83
C ALA A 146 -32.75 -9.87 -1.19
N GLN A 147 -33.55 -10.74 -1.82
CA GLN A 147 -33.09 -12.05 -2.27
C GLN A 147 -31.99 -11.96 -3.32
N ALA A 148 -32.16 -11.09 -4.33
CA ALA A 148 -31.17 -10.91 -5.39
C ALA A 148 -29.85 -10.35 -4.85
N VAL A 149 -29.89 -9.39 -3.93
CA VAL A 149 -28.70 -8.83 -3.28
C VAL A 149 -27.99 -9.89 -2.45
N ASN A 150 -28.72 -10.65 -1.63
CA ASN A 150 -28.12 -11.67 -0.76
C ASN A 150 -27.56 -12.89 -1.52
N LEU A 151 -27.96 -13.11 -2.78
CA LEU A 151 -27.39 -14.16 -3.63
C LEU A 151 -25.95 -13.84 -4.07
N VAL A 152 -25.60 -12.55 -4.15
CA VAL A 152 -24.25 -12.11 -4.53
C VAL A 152 -23.41 -11.94 -3.27
N GLU A 153 -22.77 -13.03 -2.84
CA GLU A 153 -22.01 -13.09 -1.58
C GLU A 153 -20.84 -12.10 -1.53
N GLU A 154 -20.32 -11.64 -2.67
CA GLU A 154 -19.22 -10.68 -2.73
C GLU A 154 -19.61 -9.24 -2.37
N LEU A 155 -20.91 -8.94 -2.25
CA LEU A 155 -21.35 -7.59 -1.91
C LEU A 155 -21.01 -7.25 -0.45
N PRO A 156 -20.63 -5.98 -0.15
CA PRO A 156 -20.24 -5.55 1.19
C PRO A 156 -21.43 -5.29 2.13
N VAL A 157 -22.64 -5.68 1.73
CA VAL A 157 -23.87 -5.47 2.49
C VAL A 157 -24.71 -6.74 2.56
N VAL A 158 -25.58 -6.81 3.56
CA VAL A 158 -26.67 -7.79 3.67
C VAL A 158 -27.98 -7.03 3.58
N ALA A 159 -28.92 -7.55 2.79
CA ALA A 159 -30.24 -6.97 2.62
C ALA A 159 -31.29 -7.63 3.50
N SER A 160 -32.15 -6.85 4.13
CA SER A 160 -33.33 -7.32 4.86
C SER A 160 -34.54 -6.44 4.55
N VAL A 161 -35.75 -6.99 4.73
CA VAL A 161 -37.00 -6.25 4.52
C VAL A 161 -37.71 -6.10 5.85
N THR A 162 -38.13 -4.90 6.19
CA THR A 162 -38.97 -4.64 7.36
C THR A 162 -40.45 -4.79 7.00
N GLU A 163 -41.33 -5.01 8.00
CA GLU A 163 -42.76 -5.30 7.81
C GLU A 163 -43.53 -4.26 6.98
N SER A 164 -42.98 -3.05 6.81
CA SER A 164 -43.56 -1.97 6.00
C SER A 164 -43.18 -2.01 4.50
N GLY A 165 -42.56 -3.09 4.00
CA GLY A 165 -42.12 -3.17 2.60
C GLY A 165 -40.89 -2.32 2.28
N VAL A 166 -40.08 -2.01 3.29
CA VAL A 166 -38.87 -1.18 3.17
C VAL A 166 -37.63 -2.09 3.17
N LEU A 167 -36.79 -1.93 2.15
CA LEU A 167 -35.53 -2.67 2.02
C LEU A 167 -34.44 -1.93 2.80
N THR A 168 -33.85 -2.60 3.78
CA THR A 168 -32.70 -2.11 4.54
C THR A 168 -31.45 -2.87 4.10
N LEU A 169 -30.42 -2.13 3.68
CA LEU A 169 -29.09 -2.66 3.42
C LEU A 169 -28.21 -2.34 4.62
N THR A 170 -27.57 -3.35 5.19
CA THR A 170 -26.68 -3.22 6.33
C THR A 170 -25.27 -3.63 5.92
N ALA A 171 -24.26 -2.80 6.20
CA ALA A 171 -22.87 -3.14 5.95
C ALA A 171 -22.48 -4.43 6.68
N LYS A 172 -21.73 -5.31 6.00
CA LYS A 172 -21.25 -6.56 6.57
C LYS A 172 -20.27 -6.34 7.72
N ASN A 173 -19.36 -5.39 7.55
CA ASN A 173 -18.45 -4.94 8.61
C ASN A 173 -19.06 -3.78 9.41
N LYS A 174 -18.95 -3.86 10.73
CA LYS A 174 -19.27 -2.76 11.66
C LYS A 174 -18.21 -1.67 11.60
N GLY A 175 -18.59 -0.44 11.93
CA GLY A 175 -17.67 0.69 12.00
C GLY A 175 -17.86 1.70 10.87
N THR A 176 -16.98 2.71 10.84
CA THR A 176 -17.13 3.81 9.88
C THR A 176 -16.86 3.41 8.43
N CYS A 177 -16.18 2.27 8.20
CA CYS A 177 -15.84 1.77 6.88
C CYS A 177 -17.08 1.55 5.97
N GLY A 178 -18.23 1.21 6.56
CA GLY A 178 -19.48 1.01 5.83
C GLY A 178 -20.14 2.31 5.32
N ASN A 179 -19.76 3.48 5.86
CA ASN A 179 -20.36 4.76 5.49
C ASN A 179 -19.97 5.18 4.05
N GLY A 180 -18.84 4.70 3.55
CA GLY A 180 -18.37 4.98 2.19
C GLY A 180 -18.99 4.09 1.11
N ILE A 181 -19.87 3.14 1.47
CA ILE A 181 -20.47 2.21 0.50
C ILE A 181 -21.47 2.98 -0.38
N THR A 182 -21.15 3.08 -1.66
CA THR A 182 -22.00 3.74 -2.65
C THR A 182 -23.17 2.84 -3.02
N VAL A 183 -24.39 3.39 -3.00
CA VAL A 183 -25.62 2.72 -3.42
C VAL A 183 -26.35 3.60 -4.42
N SER A 184 -26.87 3.01 -5.49
CA SER A 184 -27.79 3.69 -6.40
C SER A 184 -28.86 2.72 -6.88
N VAL A 185 -30.08 3.21 -7.09
CA VAL A 185 -31.21 2.40 -7.55
C VAL A 185 -31.82 3.04 -8.79
N GLN A 186 -32.10 2.22 -9.80
CA GLN A 186 -32.77 2.63 -11.03
C GLN A 186 -33.95 1.70 -11.29
N SER A 187 -35.12 2.26 -11.59
CA SER A 187 -36.33 1.52 -11.97
C SER A 187 -36.73 1.91 -13.38
N SER A 188 -36.84 0.92 -14.27
CA SER A 188 -37.44 1.08 -15.60
C SER A 188 -38.93 0.74 -15.63
N VAL A 189 -39.48 0.29 -14.50
CA VAL A 189 -40.86 -0.18 -14.34
C VAL A 189 -41.80 1.03 -14.19
N PRO A 190 -42.74 1.26 -15.12
CA PRO A 190 -43.74 2.32 -14.99
C PRO A 190 -44.58 2.12 -13.72
N GLY A 191 -44.77 3.19 -12.93
CA GLY A 191 -45.53 3.16 -11.69
C GLY A 191 -44.72 2.81 -10.43
N MET A 192 -43.56 2.16 -10.56
CA MET A 192 -42.70 1.78 -9.43
C MET A 192 -41.55 2.78 -9.24
N LYS A 193 -41.53 3.47 -8.09
CA LYS A 193 -40.48 4.41 -7.69
C LYS A 193 -39.72 3.89 -6.48
N CYS A 194 -38.40 3.97 -6.50
CA CYS A 194 -37.55 3.62 -5.36
C CYS A 194 -36.83 4.87 -4.84
N THR A 195 -37.07 5.24 -3.58
CA THR A 195 -36.32 6.31 -2.90
C THR A 195 -35.19 5.71 -2.06
N LEU A 196 -33.98 6.22 -2.22
CA LEU A 196 -32.79 5.76 -1.51
C LEU A 196 -32.35 6.79 -0.46
N THR A 197 -32.18 6.35 0.77
CA THR A 197 -31.37 6.99 1.79
C THR A 197 -29.98 6.34 1.77
N PRO A 198 -28.90 7.10 1.50
CA PRO A 198 -27.55 6.55 1.38
C PRO A 198 -27.01 5.96 2.68
N MET A 199 -25.94 5.17 2.56
CA MET A 199 -25.30 4.49 3.69
C MET A 199 -24.80 5.50 4.73
N SER A 200 -25.19 5.32 5.99
CA SER A 200 -24.74 6.15 7.11
C SER A 200 -24.88 5.42 8.45
N GLY A 201 -24.38 6.03 9.53
CA GLY A 201 -24.59 5.53 10.90
C GLY A 201 -23.62 4.44 11.36
N GLY A 202 -22.65 4.06 10.53
CA GLY A 202 -21.55 3.19 10.95
C GLY A 202 -20.64 3.90 11.95
N GLN A 203 -20.39 3.25 13.09
CA GLN A 203 -19.65 3.83 14.24
C GLN A 203 -18.77 2.79 14.91
N GLY A 204 -17.67 3.26 15.51
CA GLY A 204 -16.67 2.42 16.15
C GLY A 204 -15.56 2.01 15.19
N GLU A 205 -14.40 1.72 15.74
CA GLU A 205 -13.17 1.38 15.00
C GLU A 205 -12.53 0.11 15.57
N PRO A 206 -11.92 -0.75 14.73
CA PRO A 206 -11.21 -1.94 15.18
C PRO A 206 -9.93 -1.58 15.97
N ASP A 207 -9.45 -2.50 16.82
CA ASP A 207 -8.17 -2.33 17.52
C ASP A 207 -6.97 -2.49 16.56
N PHE A 208 -6.54 -1.36 16.01
CA PHE A 208 -5.46 -1.29 15.04
C PHE A 208 -4.07 -1.47 15.68
N GLN A 209 -3.89 -0.99 16.91
CA GLN A 209 -2.58 -1.00 17.59
C GLN A 209 -2.19 -2.42 18.02
N ALA A 210 -3.11 -3.19 18.59
CA ALA A 210 -2.84 -4.58 18.96
C ALA A 210 -2.51 -5.44 17.73
N ALA A 211 -3.14 -5.16 16.59
CA ALA A 211 -2.84 -5.84 15.34
C ALA A 211 -1.42 -5.53 14.84
N LEU A 212 -1.04 -4.25 14.78
CA LEU A 212 0.31 -3.84 14.34
C LEU A 212 1.43 -4.47 15.20
N ALA A 213 1.20 -4.65 16.50
CA ALA A 213 2.16 -5.28 17.40
C ALA A 213 2.54 -6.71 16.96
N LYS A 214 1.62 -7.46 16.34
CA LYS A 214 1.84 -8.84 15.90
C LYS A 214 2.72 -8.95 14.65
N VAL A 215 2.76 -7.89 13.84
CA VAL A 215 3.55 -7.84 12.59
C VAL A 215 4.83 -7.02 12.73
N PHE A 216 5.19 -6.57 13.94
CA PHE A 216 6.41 -5.81 14.20
C PHE A 216 7.70 -6.58 13.89
N SER A 217 7.66 -7.91 13.99
CA SER A 217 8.79 -8.77 13.61
C SER A 217 8.72 -9.26 12.16
N GLY A 218 7.70 -8.86 11.41
CA GLY A 218 7.53 -9.25 10.00
C GLY A 218 8.44 -8.45 9.07
N ASP A 219 8.78 -9.03 7.92
CA ASP A 219 9.57 -8.40 6.86
C ASP A 219 8.68 -8.07 5.65
N TYR A 220 7.67 -7.22 5.84
CA TYR A 220 6.80 -6.74 4.76
C TYR A 220 7.32 -5.43 4.18
N THR A 221 7.27 -5.25 2.85
CA THR A 221 7.75 -4.02 2.21
C THR A 221 6.67 -2.93 2.10
N ILE A 222 5.41 -3.33 1.97
CA ILE A 222 4.28 -2.42 1.75
C ILE A 222 3.14 -2.83 2.70
N TYR A 223 2.61 -1.87 3.44
CA TYR A 223 1.49 -2.03 4.37
C TYR A 223 0.28 -1.29 3.80
N CYS A 224 -0.72 -2.00 3.28
CA CYS A 224 -1.96 -1.41 2.81
C CYS A 224 -3.04 -1.49 3.89
N VAL A 225 -3.69 -0.36 4.18
CA VAL A 225 -4.75 -0.30 5.18
C VAL A 225 -6.11 -0.07 4.56
N GLY A 226 -7.14 -0.71 5.12
CA GLY A 226 -8.52 -0.51 4.72
C GLY A 226 -9.20 0.71 5.36
N THR A 227 -8.51 1.45 6.23
CA THR A 227 -9.07 2.56 7.00
C THR A 227 -8.58 3.91 6.50
N THR A 228 -9.42 4.93 6.69
CA THR A 228 -9.11 6.34 6.40
C THR A 228 -9.15 7.19 7.67
N GLN A 229 -9.07 6.56 8.85
CA GLN A 229 -9.06 7.25 10.14
C GLN A 229 -7.66 7.76 10.48
N SER A 230 -7.56 9.02 10.86
CA SER A 230 -6.27 9.68 11.16
C SER A 230 -5.51 8.98 12.29
N GLU A 231 -6.19 8.51 13.33
CA GLU A 231 -5.57 7.79 14.45
C GLU A 231 -4.89 6.50 14.01
N HIS A 232 -5.52 5.73 13.11
CA HIS A 232 -4.95 4.50 12.57
C HIS A 232 -3.77 4.78 11.62
N LEU A 233 -3.88 5.81 10.77
CA LEU A 233 -2.77 6.21 9.90
C LEU A 233 -1.58 6.71 10.72
N LYS A 234 -1.82 7.43 11.83
CA LYS A 234 -0.76 7.83 12.75
C LYS A 234 -0.10 6.62 13.42
N ALA A 235 -0.90 5.66 13.90
CA ALA A 235 -0.38 4.41 14.47
C ALA A 235 0.46 3.62 13.45
N LEU A 236 0.02 3.55 12.19
CA LEU A 236 0.80 2.95 11.10
C LEU A 236 2.11 3.70 10.87
N SER A 237 2.07 5.03 10.82
CA SER A 237 3.28 5.86 10.65
C SER A 237 4.30 5.57 11.75
N ASP A 238 3.86 5.50 13.01
CA ASP A 238 4.72 5.26 14.16
C ASP A 238 5.29 3.84 14.16
N HIS A 239 4.50 2.86 13.71
CA HIS A 239 4.95 1.49 13.50
C HIS A 239 6.03 1.43 12.41
N LEU A 240 5.81 2.04 11.24
CA LEU A 240 6.76 2.07 10.13
C LEU A 240 8.05 2.83 10.48
N ALA A 241 7.95 3.91 11.26
CA ALA A 241 9.11 4.64 11.76
C ALA A 241 9.95 3.78 12.72
N SER A 242 9.29 3.02 13.59
CA SER A 242 9.95 2.10 14.54
C SER A 242 10.62 0.93 13.83
N MET A 243 9.96 0.35 12.83
CA MET A 243 10.49 -0.71 11.96
C MET A 243 11.68 -0.24 11.11
N GLY A 244 11.56 0.95 10.53
CA GLY A 244 12.60 1.60 9.73
C GLY A 244 13.71 2.24 10.57
N ALA A 245 13.65 2.16 11.89
CA ALA A 245 14.61 2.78 12.78
C ALA A 245 16.02 2.20 12.58
N PRO A 246 17.09 2.93 12.96
CA PRO A 246 18.47 2.50 12.72
C PRO A 246 18.85 1.15 13.34
N LEU A 247 18.12 0.69 14.37
CA LEU A 247 18.35 -0.59 15.03
C LEU A 247 17.57 -1.74 14.40
N GLU A 248 16.30 -1.51 14.03
CA GLU A 248 15.43 -2.55 13.45
C GLU A 248 15.69 -2.76 11.95
N GLN A 249 15.96 -1.66 11.22
CA GLN A 249 16.42 -1.66 9.82
C GLN A 249 15.49 -2.39 8.84
N ARG A 250 14.20 -2.50 9.14
CA ARG A 250 13.16 -3.07 8.27
C ARG A 250 12.37 -1.95 7.63
N GLY A 251 12.93 -1.40 6.56
CA GLY A 251 12.31 -0.31 5.81
C GLY A 251 11.05 -0.77 5.07
N ALA A 252 9.96 -0.03 5.26
CA ALA A 252 8.68 -0.27 4.60
C ALA A 252 7.92 1.04 4.39
N ILE A 253 6.91 1.00 3.51
CA ILE A 253 5.97 2.09 3.27
C ILE A 253 4.55 1.65 3.61
N GLY A 254 3.69 2.61 3.96
CA GLY A 254 2.26 2.40 4.15
C GLY A 254 1.44 3.09 3.08
N VAL A 255 0.32 2.47 2.73
CA VAL A 255 -0.54 2.87 1.62
C VAL A 255 -2.00 2.93 2.11
N TYR A 256 -2.66 4.03 1.79
CA TYR A 256 -4.10 4.20 1.93
C TYR A 256 -4.66 4.92 0.71
N ALA A 257 -5.98 4.96 0.57
CA ALA A 257 -6.63 5.77 -0.46
C ALA A 257 -7.95 6.35 0.02
N PHE A 258 -8.42 7.37 -0.69
CA PHE A 258 -9.64 8.10 -0.38
C PHE A 258 -10.50 8.29 -1.64
N ALA A 259 -11.71 7.75 -1.63
CA ALA A 259 -12.68 7.87 -2.72
C ALA A 259 -13.64 9.07 -2.57
N GLY A 260 -13.56 9.80 -1.44
CA GLY A 260 -14.38 10.96 -1.14
C GLY A 260 -13.85 12.26 -1.76
N THR A 261 -14.04 13.39 -1.09
CA THR A 261 -13.61 14.70 -1.60
C THR A 261 -12.08 14.89 -1.51
N LEU A 262 -11.56 15.81 -2.34
CA LEU A 262 -10.15 16.22 -2.27
C LEU A 262 -9.82 16.94 -0.94
N GLU A 263 -10.75 17.73 -0.41
CA GLU A 263 -10.54 18.51 0.82
C GLU A 263 -10.34 17.61 2.04
N ASP A 264 -11.13 16.55 2.16
CA ASP A 264 -10.98 15.56 3.22
C ASP A 264 -9.65 14.79 3.08
N ALA A 265 -9.24 14.45 1.85
CA ALA A 265 -7.98 13.77 1.59
C ALA A 265 -6.76 14.63 2.00
N ILE A 266 -6.80 15.94 1.72
CA ILE A 266 -5.78 16.90 2.14
C ILE A 266 -5.72 16.98 3.66
N THR A 267 -6.87 17.14 4.32
CA THR A 267 -6.95 17.23 5.79
C THR A 267 -6.35 15.98 6.45
N LEU A 268 -6.63 14.80 5.88
CA LEU A 268 -6.11 13.53 6.37
C LEU A 268 -4.59 13.41 6.18
N ALA A 269 -4.06 13.79 5.01
CA ALA A 269 -2.62 13.77 4.75
C ALA A 269 -1.85 14.73 5.67
N GLU A 270 -2.36 15.94 5.87
CA GLU A 270 -1.77 16.94 6.78
C GLU A 270 -1.73 16.46 8.23
N SER A 271 -2.75 15.72 8.68
CA SER A 271 -2.79 15.15 10.03
C SER A 271 -1.72 14.07 10.27
N THR A 272 -1.19 13.48 9.20
CA THR A 272 -0.27 12.34 9.27
C THR A 272 1.18 12.77 9.04
N ASN A 273 1.44 13.59 8.01
CA ASN A 273 2.75 14.16 7.63
C ASN A 273 3.94 13.18 7.77
N SER A 274 3.91 12.08 7.02
CA SER A 274 4.89 10.99 7.14
C SER A 274 5.59 10.68 5.82
N GLY A 275 6.93 10.66 5.85
CA GLY A 275 7.77 10.31 4.70
C GLY A 275 7.71 8.83 4.31
N ARG A 276 6.98 8.01 5.05
CA ARG A 276 6.77 6.58 4.79
C ARG A 276 5.33 6.23 4.41
N LEU A 277 4.42 7.20 4.37
CA LEU A 277 3.02 6.98 4.02
C LEU A 277 2.64 7.69 2.74
N THR A 278 1.96 6.98 1.84
CA THR A 278 1.39 7.53 0.60
C THR A 278 -0.13 7.33 0.60
N GLY A 279 -0.85 8.41 0.28
CA GLY A 279 -2.31 8.44 0.22
C GLY A 279 -2.79 8.80 -1.18
N ALA A 280 -3.54 7.90 -1.83
CA ALA A 280 -4.15 8.17 -3.13
C ALA A 280 -5.54 8.81 -3.00
N VAL A 281 -5.93 9.67 -3.94
CA VAL A 281 -7.28 10.25 -3.98
C VAL A 281 -7.93 10.06 -5.35
N LEU A 282 -9.18 9.56 -5.36
CA LEU A 282 -10.00 9.37 -6.55
C LEU A 282 -11.47 9.73 -6.24
N PRO A 283 -11.86 11.01 -6.31
CA PRO A 283 -13.19 11.43 -5.91
C PRO A 283 -14.30 10.85 -6.79
N GLY A 284 -15.34 10.33 -6.17
CA GLY A 284 -16.57 9.94 -6.89
C GLY A 284 -16.53 8.60 -7.58
N THR A 285 -15.44 7.84 -7.45
CA THR A 285 -15.44 6.46 -7.91
C THR A 285 -16.50 5.65 -7.13
N PRO A 286 -17.25 4.77 -7.82
CA PRO A 286 -18.09 3.78 -7.13
C PRO A 286 -17.28 2.75 -6.34
N SER A 287 -15.99 2.56 -6.66
CA SER A 287 -15.08 1.69 -5.93
C SER A 287 -14.83 2.23 -4.52
N LEU A 288 -14.68 1.33 -3.57
CA LEU A 288 -14.51 1.70 -2.17
C LEU A 288 -13.08 2.17 -1.92
N SER A 289 -12.88 3.10 -0.98
CA SER A 289 -11.56 3.65 -0.64
C SER A 289 -10.52 2.56 -0.39
N TYR A 290 -10.90 1.47 0.28
CA TYR A 290 -10.01 0.36 0.56
C TYR A 290 -9.69 -0.51 -0.66
N GLU A 291 -10.58 -0.61 -1.65
CA GLU A 291 -10.31 -1.29 -2.93
C GLU A 291 -9.29 -0.49 -3.73
N VAL A 292 -9.47 0.85 -3.79
CA VAL A 292 -8.52 1.77 -4.42
C VAL A 292 -7.15 1.67 -3.75
N ALA A 293 -7.10 1.62 -2.41
CA ALA A 293 -5.87 1.47 -1.64
C ALA A 293 -5.15 0.16 -1.99
N ALA A 294 -5.88 -0.96 -2.06
CA ALA A 294 -5.32 -2.27 -2.36
C ALA A 294 -4.79 -2.37 -3.79
N SER A 295 -5.52 -1.83 -4.78
CA SER A 295 -5.07 -1.76 -6.18
C SER A 295 -3.85 -0.85 -6.33
N TYR A 296 -3.83 0.29 -5.64
CA TYR A 296 -2.68 1.20 -5.60
C TYR A 296 -1.44 0.53 -4.98
N ALA A 297 -1.58 -0.11 -3.82
CA ALA A 297 -0.50 -0.82 -3.14
C ALA A 297 0.06 -1.97 -3.98
N ALA A 298 -0.81 -2.77 -4.62
CA ALA A 298 -0.41 -3.84 -5.51
C ALA A 298 0.31 -3.34 -6.77
N THR A 299 -0.10 -2.17 -7.28
CA THR A 299 0.57 -1.49 -8.41
C THR A 299 1.97 -1.01 -8.00
N ILE A 300 2.13 -0.41 -6.81
CA ILE A 300 3.45 -0.05 -6.26
C ILE A 300 4.33 -1.31 -6.12
N ALA A 301 3.77 -2.40 -5.58
CA ALA A 301 4.47 -3.66 -5.40
C ALA A 301 4.91 -4.32 -6.71
N SER A 302 4.28 -3.98 -7.84
CA SER A 302 4.67 -4.53 -9.15
C SER A 302 5.99 -3.96 -9.67
N GLU A 303 6.46 -2.84 -9.12
CA GLU A 303 7.74 -2.22 -9.48
C GLU A 303 8.79 -2.55 -8.43
N GLU A 304 9.71 -3.45 -8.78
CA GLU A 304 10.82 -3.87 -7.93
C GLU A 304 11.98 -2.88 -7.93
N ASP A 305 12.10 -2.04 -8.96
CA ASP A 305 13.08 -0.96 -8.97
C ASP A 305 12.64 0.16 -8.00
N PRO A 306 13.39 0.43 -6.92
CA PRO A 306 12.97 1.42 -5.93
C PRO A 306 13.06 2.87 -6.44
N ALA A 307 13.88 3.16 -7.45
CA ALA A 307 14.10 4.51 -7.99
C ALA A 307 13.16 4.83 -9.16
N ARG A 308 12.59 3.81 -9.81
CA ARG A 308 11.74 3.98 -10.98
C ARG A 308 10.43 4.72 -10.65
N PRO A 309 10.11 5.81 -11.37
CA PRO A 309 8.88 6.56 -11.14
C PRO A 309 7.62 5.73 -11.42
N LEU A 310 6.60 5.93 -10.59
CA LEU A 310 5.32 5.22 -10.67
C LEU A 310 4.25 5.97 -11.50
N ASN A 311 4.63 7.06 -12.15
CA ASN A 311 3.71 7.89 -12.94
C ASN A 311 3.13 7.08 -14.11
N GLY A 312 1.85 7.25 -14.38
CA GLY A 312 1.14 6.61 -15.49
C GLY A 312 0.83 5.12 -15.28
N LEU A 313 1.27 4.50 -14.19
CA LEU A 313 0.88 3.11 -13.90
C LEU A 313 -0.62 3.03 -13.62
N THR A 314 -1.25 1.99 -14.19
CA THR A 314 -2.71 1.84 -14.22
C THR A 314 -3.20 0.99 -13.05
N LEU A 315 -4.22 1.46 -12.34
CA LEU A 315 -4.90 0.71 -11.28
C LEU A 315 -5.99 -0.17 -11.91
N LYS A 316 -5.65 -1.43 -12.19
CA LYS A 316 -6.59 -2.36 -12.82
C LYS A 316 -7.72 -2.73 -11.86
N GLY A 317 -8.95 -2.75 -12.35
CA GLY A 317 -10.14 -3.16 -11.59
C GLY A 317 -10.80 -2.05 -10.78
N ILE A 318 -10.23 -0.84 -10.76
CA ILE A 318 -10.87 0.33 -10.15
C ILE A 318 -11.81 0.98 -11.16
N ILE A 319 -13.02 1.27 -10.71
CA ILE A 319 -14.05 1.90 -11.54
C ILE A 319 -13.71 3.39 -11.67
N PRO A 320 -13.70 3.96 -12.88
CA PRO A 320 -13.37 5.35 -13.09
C PRO A 320 -14.42 6.29 -12.48
N SER A 321 -13.97 7.45 -12.01
CA SER A 321 -14.85 8.52 -11.58
C SER A 321 -15.65 9.09 -12.76
N PRO A 322 -16.92 9.49 -12.55
CA PRO A 322 -17.68 10.21 -13.55
C PRO A 322 -16.99 11.53 -13.91
N ILE A 323 -17.16 11.99 -15.15
CA ILE A 323 -16.46 13.18 -15.69
C ILE A 323 -16.62 14.41 -14.78
N SER A 324 -17.81 14.60 -14.19
CA SER A 324 -18.10 15.73 -13.29
C SER A 324 -17.32 15.75 -11.99
N GLN A 325 -16.73 14.62 -11.58
CA GLN A 325 -15.94 14.48 -10.35
C GLN A 325 -14.45 14.22 -10.60
N ARG A 326 -14.02 14.18 -11.86
CA ARG A 326 -12.59 14.03 -12.19
C ARG A 326 -11.83 15.28 -11.76
N LEU A 327 -10.67 15.08 -11.15
CA LEU A 327 -9.80 16.18 -10.73
C LEU A 327 -9.29 16.94 -11.95
N SER A 328 -9.50 18.25 -11.95
CA SER A 328 -8.84 19.16 -12.90
C SER A 328 -7.34 19.24 -12.63
N ARG A 329 -6.56 19.68 -13.64
CA ARG A 329 -5.11 19.91 -13.48
C ARG A 329 -4.79 20.79 -12.27
N THR A 330 -5.55 21.86 -12.03
CA THR A 330 -5.35 22.74 -10.88
C THR A 330 -5.56 21.99 -9.56
N GLN A 331 -6.59 21.14 -9.48
CA GLN A 331 -6.85 20.33 -8.29
C GLN A 331 -5.78 19.24 -8.08
N GLN A 332 -5.27 18.64 -9.15
CA GLN A 332 -4.15 17.69 -9.08
C GLN A 332 -2.88 18.36 -8.53
N GLU A 333 -2.55 19.58 -8.99
CA GLU A 333 -1.42 20.35 -8.46
C GLU A 333 -1.59 20.73 -6.98
N VAL A 334 -2.83 21.04 -6.56
CA VAL A 334 -3.16 21.27 -5.15
C VAL A 334 -2.95 19.99 -4.34
N ALA A 335 -3.44 18.84 -4.82
CA ALA A 335 -3.24 17.55 -4.16
C ALA A 335 -1.75 17.25 -3.95
N LEU A 336 -0.93 17.44 -5.00
CA LEU A 336 0.51 17.18 -4.95
C LEU A 336 1.25 18.10 -3.96
N LYS A 337 0.88 19.39 -3.91
CA LYS A 337 1.45 20.34 -2.94
C LYS A 337 1.07 20.03 -1.49
N SER A 338 -0.06 19.35 -1.28
CA SER A 338 -0.58 18.96 0.02
C SER A 338 -0.21 17.53 0.45
N GLY A 339 0.69 16.84 -0.26
CA GLY A 339 1.14 15.50 0.12
C GLY A 339 0.14 14.38 -0.21
N VAL A 340 -0.75 14.60 -1.18
CA VAL A 340 -1.73 13.62 -1.63
C VAL A 340 -1.40 13.21 -3.07
N THR A 341 -1.43 11.90 -3.35
CA THR A 341 -1.25 11.35 -4.70
C THR A 341 -2.58 11.40 -5.47
N PRO A 342 -2.75 12.28 -6.47
CA PRO A 342 -3.96 12.27 -7.27
C PRO A 342 -3.94 11.09 -8.25
N LEU A 343 -5.11 10.47 -8.40
CA LEU A 343 -5.39 9.52 -9.46
C LEU A 343 -6.19 10.23 -10.56
N GLU A 344 -5.90 9.89 -11.81
CA GLU A 344 -6.59 10.44 -12.96
C GLU A 344 -7.23 9.34 -13.81
N VAL A 345 -8.24 9.70 -14.60
CA VAL A 345 -8.87 8.79 -15.56
C VAL A 345 -8.35 9.15 -16.95
N GLY A 346 -7.49 8.29 -17.48
CA GLY A 346 -6.90 8.43 -18.81
C GLY A 346 -7.83 7.96 -19.93
N THR A 347 -7.28 7.90 -21.15
CA THR A 347 -8.00 7.37 -22.32
C THR A 347 -8.39 5.91 -22.10
N GLY A 348 -9.60 5.53 -22.52
CA GLY A 348 -10.12 4.17 -22.34
C GLY A 348 -10.68 3.91 -20.94
N GLU A 349 -11.01 4.96 -20.18
CA GLU A 349 -11.65 4.84 -18.85
C GLU A 349 -10.78 4.10 -17.83
N VAL A 350 -9.46 4.24 -17.97
CA VAL A 350 -8.46 3.60 -17.11
C VAL A 350 -7.98 4.59 -16.05
N VAL A 351 -7.99 4.16 -14.79
CA VAL A 351 -7.44 4.93 -13.67
C VAL A 351 -5.92 4.77 -13.62
N SER A 352 -5.16 5.87 -13.52
CA SER A 352 -3.71 5.87 -13.44
C SER A 352 -3.16 6.82 -12.38
N ILE A 353 -1.96 6.52 -11.90
CA ILE A 353 -1.21 7.37 -10.95
C ILE A 353 -0.67 8.59 -11.69
N VAL A 354 -0.93 9.80 -11.19
CA VAL A 354 -0.28 11.02 -11.73
C VAL A 354 1.18 11.08 -11.25
N ARG A 355 1.39 11.09 -9.93
CA ARG A 355 2.71 11.02 -9.27
C ARG A 355 2.53 10.48 -7.85
N ALA A 356 3.23 9.39 -7.54
CA ALA A 356 3.19 8.77 -6.22
C ALA A 356 4.10 9.52 -5.22
N ILE A 357 3.48 10.28 -4.32
CA ILE A 357 4.17 11.05 -3.29
C ILE A 357 3.80 10.56 -1.88
N SER A 358 4.67 10.86 -0.92
CA SER A 358 4.39 10.68 0.50
C SER A 358 3.53 11.83 1.04
N THR A 359 3.02 11.66 2.25
CA THR A 359 2.30 12.70 2.99
C THR A 359 3.23 13.75 3.61
N TYR A 360 4.54 13.61 3.46
CA TYR A 360 5.54 14.53 4.02
C TYR A 360 5.63 15.83 3.23
N THR A 361 5.23 16.93 3.87
CA THR A 361 5.28 18.29 3.28
C THR A 361 6.00 19.29 4.18
N LYS A 362 6.18 18.98 5.46
CA LYS A 362 6.77 19.87 6.46
C LYS A 362 7.77 19.14 7.35
N ASN A 363 8.85 19.82 7.70
CA ASN A 363 9.80 19.35 8.69
C ASN A 363 9.26 19.49 10.14
N SER A 364 10.06 19.09 11.13
CA SER A 364 9.70 19.14 12.55
C SER A 364 9.44 20.56 13.08
N GLU A 365 9.97 21.59 12.40
CA GLU A 365 9.75 23.00 12.74
C GLU A 365 8.52 23.59 12.01
N GLY A 366 7.82 22.79 11.20
CA GLY A 366 6.66 23.21 10.41
C GLY A 366 7.03 23.94 9.11
N SER A 367 8.31 24.01 8.75
CA SER A 367 8.76 24.62 7.50
C SER A 367 8.57 23.67 6.32
N PRO A 368 8.18 24.16 5.12
CA PRO A 368 8.05 23.32 3.94
C PRO A 368 9.34 22.54 3.63
N ASP A 369 9.22 21.23 3.45
CA ASP A 369 10.34 20.34 3.16
C ASP A 369 9.90 19.28 2.14
N SER A 370 10.73 19.07 1.12
CA SER A 370 10.49 18.14 0.01
C SER A 370 11.42 16.94 0.00
N ALA A 371 12.28 16.78 1.02
CA ALA A 371 13.31 15.73 1.07
C ALA A 371 12.75 14.31 0.91
N LEU A 372 11.53 14.05 1.40
CA LEU A 372 10.85 12.76 1.29
C LEU A 372 9.55 12.86 0.49
N LEU A 373 9.43 13.84 -0.40
CA LEU A 373 8.21 14.06 -1.19
C LEU A 373 7.90 12.83 -2.06
N ASP A 374 8.84 12.35 -2.86
CA ASP A 374 8.63 11.17 -3.69
C ASP A 374 8.76 9.88 -2.87
N ILE A 375 7.81 8.96 -3.06
CA ILE A 375 7.84 7.69 -2.34
C ILE A 375 9.02 6.81 -2.77
N THR A 376 9.54 7.01 -3.99
CA THR A 376 10.73 6.33 -4.51
C THR A 376 12.00 6.70 -3.73
N THR A 377 12.08 7.90 -3.17
CA THR A 377 13.25 8.35 -2.38
C THR A 377 13.44 7.46 -1.15
N ILE A 378 12.41 7.29 -0.32
CA ILE A 378 12.52 6.45 0.89
C ILE A 378 12.72 4.98 0.56
N ARG A 379 12.07 4.47 -0.50
CA ARG A 379 12.26 3.10 -1.01
C ARG A 379 13.71 2.86 -1.43
N THR A 380 14.33 3.83 -2.11
CA THR A 380 15.72 3.74 -2.54
C THR A 380 16.69 3.76 -1.37
N LEU A 381 16.46 4.61 -0.37
CA LEU A 381 17.27 4.65 0.85
C LEU A 381 17.17 3.35 1.67
N ASP A 382 15.99 2.76 1.74
CA ASP A 382 15.79 1.48 2.43
C ASP A 382 16.47 0.32 1.66
N TYR A 383 16.40 0.31 0.32
CA TYR A 383 17.11 -0.67 -0.50
C TYR A 383 18.63 -0.53 -0.40
N LEU A 384 19.16 0.70 -0.41
CA LEU A 384 20.58 0.98 -0.17
C LEU A 384 21.03 0.42 1.18
N ARG A 385 20.25 0.68 2.25
CA ARG A 385 20.54 0.17 3.59
C ARG A 385 20.60 -1.36 3.59
N LYS A 386 19.63 -2.03 2.96
CA LYS A 386 19.60 -3.49 2.81
C LYS A 386 20.85 -4.01 2.09
N ALA A 387 21.18 -3.43 0.93
CA ALA A 387 22.32 -3.85 0.11
C ALA A 387 23.65 -3.73 0.85
N ILE A 388 23.87 -2.61 1.56
CA ILE A 388 25.09 -2.41 2.36
C ILE A 388 25.14 -3.40 3.51
N ARG A 389 24.05 -3.55 4.27
CA ARG A 389 23.98 -4.47 5.42
C ARG A 389 24.32 -5.90 5.01
N GLU A 390 23.70 -6.40 3.94
CA GLU A 390 23.96 -7.75 3.44
C GLU A 390 25.41 -7.92 2.95
N ARG A 391 25.95 -6.91 2.25
CA ARG A 391 27.37 -6.93 1.82
C ARG A 391 28.30 -7.00 3.04
N MET A 392 28.06 -6.20 4.07
CA MET A 392 28.89 -6.19 5.27
C MET A 392 28.82 -7.51 6.03
N SER A 393 27.62 -8.07 6.21
CA SER A 393 27.41 -9.37 6.88
C SER A 393 28.11 -10.52 6.16
N LEU A 394 28.10 -10.52 4.82
CA LEU A 394 28.77 -11.55 4.03
C LEU A 394 30.30 -11.41 4.07
N ARG A 395 30.83 -10.18 3.95
CA ARG A 395 32.27 -9.92 3.80
C ARG A 395 33.04 -9.89 5.11
N PHE A 396 32.42 -9.36 6.17
CA PHE A 396 33.08 -9.08 7.45
C PHE A 396 32.37 -9.70 8.67
N PRO A 397 31.99 -11.00 8.68
CA PRO A 397 31.21 -11.58 9.78
C PRO A 397 32.00 -11.68 11.10
N ARG A 398 33.31 -11.93 11.03
CA ARG A 398 34.21 -12.11 12.19
C ARG A 398 35.59 -11.48 11.94
N GLU A 399 35.65 -10.42 11.15
CA GLU A 399 36.90 -9.77 10.79
C GLU A 399 37.50 -9.04 12.01
N LYS A 400 38.81 -9.12 12.19
CA LYS A 400 39.49 -8.34 13.22
C LYS A 400 39.52 -6.87 12.81
N LEU A 401 39.22 -5.96 13.74
CA LEU A 401 39.35 -4.53 13.48
C LEU A 401 40.83 -4.12 13.46
N SER A 402 41.39 -4.00 12.26
CA SER A 402 42.78 -3.62 12.00
C SER A 402 42.86 -2.38 11.12
N THR A 403 44.03 -1.76 11.01
CA THR A 403 44.27 -0.66 10.05
C THR A 403 44.00 -1.07 8.61
N ARG A 404 44.04 -2.37 8.31
CA ARG A 404 43.76 -2.94 6.99
C ARG A 404 42.28 -3.18 6.74
N THR A 405 41.47 -3.21 7.79
CA THR A 405 40.03 -3.46 7.71
C THR A 405 39.29 -2.22 7.21
N LEU A 406 39.69 -1.03 7.65
CA LEU A 406 39.12 0.25 7.24
C LEU A 406 39.07 0.43 5.70
N PRO A 407 40.19 0.33 4.95
CA PRO A 407 40.16 0.50 3.51
C PRO A 407 39.38 -0.62 2.80
N LYS A 408 39.32 -1.84 3.36
CA LYS A 408 38.49 -2.93 2.81
C LYS A 408 37.00 -2.61 2.94
N VAL A 409 36.55 -2.16 4.12
CA VAL A 409 35.14 -1.80 4.35
C VAL A 409 34.74 -0.67 3.41
N ARG A 410 35.56 0.40 3.34
CA ARG A 410 35.32 1.50 2.39
C ARG A 410 35.23 1.00 0.94
N SER A 411 36.12 0.09 0.54
CA SER A 411 36.10 -0.49 -0.81
C SER A 411 34.82 -1.28 -1.10
N GLU A 412 34.33 -2.08 -0.16
CA GLU A 412 33.10 -2.85 -0.35
C GLU A 412 31.85 -1.96 -0.35
N VAL A 413 31.83 -0.87 0.44
CA VAL A 413 30.76 0.14 0.37
C VAL A 413 30.74 0.81 -1.01
N LEU A 414 31.90 1.28 -1.50
CA LEU A 414 32.00 1.88 -2.83
C LEU A 414 31.63 0.92 -3.95
N ASP A 415 31.95 -0.38 -3.83
CA ASP A 415 31.54 -1.40 -4.80
C ASP A 415 30.02 -1.57 -4.83
N VAL A 416 29.32 -1.51 -3.69
CA VAL A 416 27.86 -1.52 -3.65
C VAL A 416 27.28 -0.27 -4.31
N LEU A 417 27.79 0.92 -3.97
CA LEU A 417 27.30 2.18 -4.53
C LEU A 417 27.47 2.22 -6.06
N ARG A 418 28.63 1.81 -6.58
CA ARG A 418 28.89 1.75 -8.03
C ARG A 418 27.95 0.79 -8.76
N LYS A 419 27.61 -0.34 -8.15
CA LYS A 419 26.62 -1.26 -8.73
C LYS A 419 25.21 -0.68 -8.73
N MET A 420 24.88 0.15 -7.75
CA MET A 420 23.61 0.87 -7.74
C MET A 420 23.58 1.98 -8.79
N GLU A 421 24.73 2.61 -9.06
CA GLU A 421 24.90 3.56 -10.18
C GLU A 421 24.79 2.87 -11.54
N GLU A 422 25.37 1.67 -11.71
CA GLU A 422 25.21 0.85 -12.92
C GLU A 422 23.74 0.47 -13.21
N LEU A 423 22.88 0.43 -12.18
CA LEU A 423 21.45 0.17 -12.28
C LEU A 423 20.59 1.45 -12.27
N GLU A 424 21.19 2.63 -12.34
CA GLU A 424 20.49 3.93 -12.30
C GLU A 424 19.62 4.12 -11.04
N ILE A 425 20.02 3.53 -9.91
CA ILE A 425 19.36 3.71 -8.61
C ILE A 425 19.99 4.89 -7.83
N LEU A 426 21.31 5.04 -7.94
CA LEU A 426 22.07 6.17 -7.41
C LEU A 426 22.81 6.88 -8.55
N GLU A 427 23.09 8.16 -8.41
CA GLU A 427 23.89 8.94 -9.36
C GLU A 427 25.16 9.52 -8.71
N GLU A 428 26.07 10.02 -9.54
CA GLU A 428 27.25 10.77 -9.12
C GLU A 428 28.09 10.07 -8.02
N VAL A 429 28.17 8.74 -8.03
CA VAL A 429 28.88 7.97 -7.00
C VAL A 429 30.38 8.24 -7.06
N ALA A 430 30.93 8.42 -8.26
CA ALA A 430 32.33 8.79 -8.45
C ALA A 430 32.65 10.16 -7.84
N SER A 431 31.79 11.15 -8.10
CA SER A 431 31.92 12.52 -7.57
C SER A 431 31.77 12.55 -6.04
N ASN A 432 30.88 11.72 -5.50
CA ASN A 432 30.59 11.63 -4.07
C ASN A 432 31.51 10.64 -3.31
N ALA A 433 32.45 9.96 -3.99
CA ALA A 433 33.26 8.89 -3.40
C ALA A 433 34.14 9.35 -2.22
N GLU A 434 34.61 10.60 -2.22
CA GLU A 434 35.36 11.18 -1.10
C GLU A 434 34.48 11.37 0.15
N GLY A 435 33.17 11.53 -0.02
CA GLY A 435 32.19 11.58 1.07
C GLY A 435 31.97 10.24 1.77
N VAL A 436 32.40 9.12 1.17
CA VAL A 436 32.40 7.81 1.84
C VAL A 436 33.56 7.76 2.83
N ILE A 437 33.26 8.05 4.09
CA ILE A 437 34.21 8.09 5.20
C ILE A 437 34.03 6.83 6.03
N VAL A 438 35.14 6.19 6.41
CA VAL A 438 35.15 5.03 7.31
C VAL A 438 36.27 5.23 8.32
N GLU A 439 35.91 5.37 9.60
CA GLU A 439 36.84 5.72 10.66
C GLU A 439 36.58 4.95 11.95
N ARG A 440 37.59 4.89 12.81
CA ARG A 440 37.44 4.31 14.15
C ARG A 440 36.75 5.32 15.06
N ASP A 441 35.94 4.79 15.95
CA ASP A 441 35.40 5.59 17.04
C ASP A 441 36.54 6.02 17.99
N ILE A 442 36.43 7.23 18.53
CA ILE A 442 37.43 7.79 19.44
C ILE A 442 37.27 7.26 20.88
N GLU A 443 36.06 6.87 21.26
CA GLU A 443 35.72 6.38 22.59
C GLU A 443 35.68 4.85 22.66
N ASP A 444 35.19 4.19 21.61
CA ASP A 444 35.16 2.73 21.51
C ASP A 444 36.20 2.19 20.51
N PRO A 445 37.35 1.64 20.99
CA PRO A 445 38.39 1.13 20.12
C PRO A 445 37.96 -0.10 19.28
N ASN A 446 36.82 -0.70 19.57
CA ASN A 446 36.25 -1.84 18.83
C ASN A 446 35.18 -1.43 17.81
N ARG A 447 34.88 -0.13 17.66
CA ARG A 447 33.82 0.37 16.78
C ARG A 447 34.37 1.03 15.52
N LEU A 448 33.63 0.84 14.43
CA LEU A 448 33.87 1.49 13.14
C LEU A 448 32.62 2.28 12.73
N ASN A 449 32.82 3.55 12.39
CA ASN A 449 31.76 4.45 11.93
C ASN A 449 31.92 4.70 10.43
N ALA A 450 30.79 4.82 9.72
CA ALA A 450 30.77 5.10 8.29
C ALA A 450 29.78 6.22 7.95
N ARG A 451 30.20 7.15 7.10
CA ARG A 451 29.32 8.11 6.42
C ARG A 451 29.21 7.68 4.96
N ILE A 452 27.98 7.62 4.45
CA ILE A 452 27.68 7.11 3.12
C ILE A 452 26.75 8.12 2.44
N PRO A 453 27.26 8.97 1.52
CA PRO A 453 26.40 9.82 0.71
C PRO A 453 25.59 8.96 -0.25
N ALA A 454 24.30 9.29 -0.39
CA ALA A 454 23.37 8.63 -1.27
C ALA A 454 22.68 9.70 -2.12
N ASP A 455 23.17 9.88 -3.34
CA ASP A 455 22.52 10.74 -4.33
C ASP A 455 21.54 9.87 -5.11
N VAL A 456 20.25 10.01 -4.79
CA VAL A 456 19.20 9.16 -5.33
C VAL A 456 18.84 9.65 -6.71
N VAL A 457 18.80 8.73 -7.70
CA VAL A 457 18.34 9.09 -9.04
C VAL A 457 16.90 9.56 -8.96
N ASN A 458 16.69 10.80 -9.37
CA ASN A 458 15.38 11.42 -9.32
C ASN A 458 14.52 11.00 -10.51
N GLY A 459 13.21 10.91 -10.28
CA GLY A 459 12.27 10.63 -11.35
C GLY A 459 12.18 11.78 -12.36
N LEU A 460 12.21 11.46 -13.65
CA LEU A 460 11.90 12.43 -14.71
C LEU A 460 10.39 12.69 -14.77
N HIS A 461 9.88 13.51 -13.84
CA HIS A 461 8.45 13.83 -13.75
C HIS A 461 8.00 14.90 -14.77
N ILE A 462 8.89 15.84 -15.14
CA ILE A 462 8.54 16.99 -15.97
C ILE A 462 9.64 17.22 -17.01
N PHE A 463 9.26 17.23 -18.30
CA PHE A 463 10.10 17.76 -19.38
C PHE A 463 9.54 19.11 -19.84
N ALA A 464 10.37 20.15 -19.77
CA ALA A 464 10.01 21.50 -20.23
C ALA A 464 11.00 21.94 -21.31
N GLY A 465 10.52 22.02 -22.55
CA GLY A 465 11.32 22.46 -23.70
C GLY A 465 10.80 23.77 -24.28
N ARG A 466 11.71 24.68 -24.62
CA ARG A 466 11.44 25.87 -25.42
C ARG A 466 12.02 25.64 -26.82
N ILE A 467 11.20 25.79 -27.86
CA ILE A 467 11.65 25.71 -29.25
C ILE A 467 11.83 27.14 -29.76
N ASP A 468 13.07 27.51 -30.07
CA ASP A 468 13.37 28.79 -30.70
C ASP A 468 13.42 28.62 -32.22
N LEU A 469 12.72 29.51 -32.92
CA LEU A 469 12.73 29.57 -34.38
C LEU A 469 14.09 30.08 -34.85
N ILE A 470 14.77 29.27 -35.66
CA ILE A 470 15.98 29.66 -36.38
C ILE A 470 15.61 29.70 -37.87
N LEU A 471 15.85 30.84 -38.52
CA LEU A 471 15.66 31.06 -39.95
C LEU A 471 17.00 31.17 -40.67
#